data_AF-A0A933YPP3-F1
#
_entry.id   AF-A0A933YPP3-F1
#
_cell.length_a   1.000
_cell.length_b   1.000
_cell.length_c   1.000
_cell.angle_alpha   90.00
_cell.angle_beta   90.00
_cell.angle_gamma   90.00
#
_symmetry.space_group_name_H-M   'P 1'
#
loop_
_entity.id
_entity.type
_entity.pdbx_description
1 polymer ?
#
loop_
_entity_poly.entity_id
_entity_poly.type
_entity_poly.pdbx_seq_one_letter_code
_entity_poly.pdbx_strand_id
1 'polypeptide(L)'
;MVPLVIFYLHIVMVSAVFTKRYQAEGAGEGFLAVFFMALIFFVGWAMASFIMRLVMPQEGLAIWFDRDAASLLLLTVAEAILYYFYFKDEKKEATTESVAT
;
A
#
# COMPACT_ATOMS: atom_id res chain seq x y z
N MET A 1 12.66 -7.87 -13.22
CA MET A 1 11.70 -7.11 -14.06
C MET A 1 10.35 -6.92 -13.37
N VAL A 2 9.75 -7.96 -12.80
CA VAL A 2 8.47 -7.87 -12.06
C VAL A 2 8.48 -6.88 -10.88
N PRO A 3 9.55 -6.76 -10.06
CA PRO A 3 9.59 -5.76 -8.98
C PRO A 3 9.39 -4.32 -9.47
N LEU A 4 9.97 -3.96 -10.61
CA LEU A 4 9.85 -2.63 -11.20
C LEU A 4 8.41 -2.29 -11.57
N VAL A 5 7.66 -3.26 -12.12
CA VAL A 5 6.26 -3.09 -12.47
C VAL A 5 5.42 -2.84 -11.22
N ILE A 6 5.69 -3.60 -10.14
CA ILE A 6 4.98 -3.42 -8.87
C ILE A 6 5.31 -2.05 -8.26
N PHE A 7 6.59 -1.66 -8.22
CA PHE A 7 6.98 -0.31 -7.75
C PHE A 7 6.33 0.81 -8.57
N TYR A 8 6.24 0.66 -9.89
CA TYR A 8 5.54 1.64 -10.74
C TYR A 8 4.06 1.78 -10.36
N LEU A 9 3.38 0.67 -10.09
CA LEU A 9 2.00 0.67 -9.63
C LEU A 9 1.83 1.40 -8.29
N HIS A 10 2.79 1.26 -7.37
CA HIS A 10 2.77 2.00 -6.10
C HIS A 10 2.96 3.50 -6.31
N ILE A 11 3.85 3.92 -7.22
CA ILE A 11 4.02 5.34 -7.55
C ILE A 11 2.71 5.93 -8.12
N VAL A 12 2.03 5.19 -8.99
CA VAL A 12 0.72 5.61 -9.52
C VAL A 12 -0.33 5.70 -8.41
N MET A 13 -0.38 4.71 -7.51
CA MET A 13 -1.28 4.69 -6.34
C MET A 13 -1.02 5.86 -5.39
N VAL A 14 0.23 6.12 -5.02
CA VAL A 14 0.65 7.25 -4.18
C VAL A 14 0.24 8.57 -4.81
N SER A 15 0.49 8.73 -6.12
CA SER A 15 0.11 9.93 -6.86
C SER A 15 -1.40 10.13 -6.86
N ALA A 16 -2.18 9.07 -7.07
CA ALA A 16 -3.63 9.12 -7.07
C ALA A 16 -4.20 9.47 -5.68
N VAL A 17 -3.66 8.88 -4.60
CA VAL A 17 -4.06 9.18 -3.22
C VAL A 17 -3.70 10.62 -2.86
N PHE A 18 -2.49 11.08 -3.22
CA PHE A 18 -2.08 12.47 -3.02
C PHE A 18 -3.03 13.43 -3.71
N THR A 19 -3.33 13.23 -5.00
CA THR A 19 -4.23 14.12 -5.74
C THR A 19 -5.64 14.13 -5.16
N LYS A 20 -6.18 12.97 -4.75
CA LYS A 20 -7.50 12.90 -4.12
C LYS A 20 -7.56 13.64 -2.78
N ARG A 21 -6.55 13.45 -1.93
CA ARG A 21 -6.50 14.09 -0.60
C ARG A 21 -6.19 15.57 -0.67
N TYR A 22 -5.27 15.94 -1.55
CA TYR A 22 -4.94 17.33 -1.85
C TYR A 22 -6.17 18.15 -2.24
N GLN A 23 -7.06 17.58 -3.06
CA GLN A 23 -8.27 18.26 -3.51
C GLN A 23 -9.39 18.32 -2.46
N ALA A 24 -9.44 17.37 -1.52
CA ALA A 24 -10.50 17.30 -0.52
C ALA A 24 -10.21 18.18 0.71
N GLU A 25 -9.00 18.09 1.25
CA GLU A 25 -8.67 18.60 2.61
C GLU A 25 -7.42 19.51 2.61
N GLY A 26 -6.77 19.67 1.45
CA GLY A 26 -5.63 20.57 1.26
C GLY A 26 -4.27 19.88 1.24
N ALA A 27 -3.21 20.69 1.06
CA ALA A 27 -1.86 20.18 0.82
C ALA A 27 -1.22 19.44 2.00
N GLY A 28 -1.56 19.84 3.24
CA GLY A 28 -1.05 19.22 4.46
C GLY A 28 -1.55 17.78 4.61
N GLU A 29 -2.85 17.58 4.42
CA GLU A 29 -3.50 16.26 4.50
C GLU A 29 -2.99 15.32 3.41
N GLY A 30 -2.80 15.83 2.18
CA GLY A 30 -2.23 15.07 1.08
C GLY A 30 -0.82 14.55 1.38
N PHE A 31 0.04 15.38 1.99
CA PHE A 31 1.40 14.97 2.36
C PHE A 31 1.38 13.94 3.50
N LEU A 32 0.50 14.11 4.48
CA LEU A 32 0.33 13.17 5.59
C LEU A 32 -0.12 11.79 5.10
N ALA A 33 -1.08 11.75 4.18
CA ALA A 33 -1.57 10.51 3.57
C ALA A 33 -0.46 9.78 2.77
N VAL A 34 0.33 10.51 1.98
CA VAL A 34 1.47 9.93 1.25
C VAL A 34 2.54 9.43 2.20
N PHE A 35 2.84 10.17 3.27
CA PHE A 35 3.81 9.75 4.27
C PHE A 35 3.37 8.47 4.99
N PHE A 36 2.11 8.40 5.39
CA PHE A 36 1.53 7.21 6.02
C PHE A 36 1.57 6.00 5.07
N MET A 37 1.23 6.21 3.80
CA MET A 37 1.32 5.21 2.75
C MET A 37 2.76 4.70 2.55
N ALA A 38 3.74 5.60 2.52
CA ALA A 38 5.15 5.22 2.44
C ALA A 38 5.58 4.41 3.67
N LEU A 39 5.13 4.75 4.88
CA LEU A 39 5.44 3.99 6.09
C LEU A 39 4.87 2.57 6.03
N ILE A 40 3.61 2.41 5.64
CA ILE A 40 2.99 1.09 5.46
C ILE A 40 3.77 0.28 4.42
N PHE A 41 4.12 0.91 3.30
CA PHE A 41 4.90 0.27 2.25
C PHE A 41 6.26 -0.21 2.76
N PHE A 42 7.04 0.65 3.44
CA PHE A 42 8.37 0.29 3.94
C PHE A 42 8.32 -0.81 5.00
N VAL A 43 7.42 -0.67 5.99
CA VAL A 43 7.26 -1.66 7.07
C VAL A 43 6.73 -2.98 6.50
N GLY A 44 5.71 -2.92 5.64
CA GLY A 44 5.11 -4.08 4.99
C GLY A 44 6.10 -4.79 4.08
N TRP A 45 6.93 -4.06 3.31
CA TRP A 45 7.95 -4.64 2.47
C TRP A 45 9.04 -5.34 3.28
N ALA A 46 9.51 -4.74 4.37
CA ALA A 46 10.47 -5.36 5.27
C ALA A 46 9.91 -6.66 5.88
N MET A 47 8.66 -6.63 6.32
CA MET A 47 7.96 -7.81 6.87
C MET A 47 7.74 -8.90 5.82
N ALA A 48 7.25 -8.54 4.62
CA ALA A 48 7.03 -9.48 3.52
C ALA A 48 8.36 -10.11 3.07
N SER A 49 9.43 -9.34 3.01
CA SER A 49 10.78 -9.83 2.68
C SER A 49 11.29 -10.79 3.75
N PHE A 50 11.03 -10.52 5.03
CA PHE A 50 11.36 -11.43 6.12
C PHE A 50 10.57 -12.74 6.04
N ILE A 51 9.26 -12.67 5.79
CA ILE A 51 8.41 -13.86 5.62
C ILE A 51 8.87 -14.68 4.41
N MET A 52 9.14 -14.04 3.26
CA MET A 52 9.61 -14.74 2.06
C MET A 52 11.00 -15.35 2.23
N ARG A 53 11.86 -14.75 3.05
CA ARG A 53 13.15 -15.34 3.46
C ARG A 53 12.97 -16.63 4.25
N LEU A 54 11.90 -16.75 5.03
CA LEU A 54 11.59 -17.92 5.85
C LEU A 54 10.90 -19.03 5.06
N VAL A 55 10.06 -18.66 4.07
CA VAL A 55 9.23 -19.61 3.30
C VAL A 55 9.94 -20.16 2.05
N MET A 56 10.82 -19.39 1.39
CA MET A 56 11.40 -19.77 0.09
C MET A 56 12.95 -19.71 0.14
N PRO A 57 13.72 -20.58 -0.55
CA PRO A 57 15.19 -20.46 -0.73
C PRO A 57 15.59 -19.24 -1.59
N GLN A 58 16.89 -18.89 -1.66
CA GLN A 58 17.36 -17.67 -2.34
C GLN A 58 17.15 -17.69 -3.86
N GLU A 59 17.03 -18.87 -4.44
CA GLU A 59 16.64 -19.05 -5.83
C GLU A 59 15.12 -19.12 -5.87
N GLY A 60 14.46 -18.04 -6.29
CA GLY A 60 13.01 -18.00 -6.45
C GLY A 60 12.47 -19.14 -7.34
N LEU A 61 11.16 -19.38 -7.33
CA LEU A 61 10.53 -20.50 -8.07
C LEU A 61 10.74 -20.46 -9.59
N ALA A 62 11.16 -19.33 -10.17
CA ALA A 62 11.50 -19.19 -11.59
C ALA A 62 12.51 -18.04 -11.81
N ILE A 63 13.32 -18.10 -12.89
CA ILE A 63 14.28 -17.05 -13.31
C ILE A 63 13.66 -15.63 -13.38
N TRP A 64 12.34 -15.54 -13.56
CA TRP A 64 11.60 -14.28 -13.66
C TRP A 64 10.84 -13.88 -12.39
N PHE A 65 10.71 -14.80 -11.43
CA PHE A 65 9.95 -14.63 -10.19
C PHE A 65 10.88 -14.87 -8.99
N ASP A 66 11.63 -13.82 -8.68
CA ASP A 66 12.55 -13.79 -7.56
C ASP A 66 11.82 -13.56 -6.23
N ARG A 67 12.49 -13.83 -5.12
CA ARG A 67 11.98 -13.68 -3.75
C ARG A 67 11.42 -12.27 -3.49
N ASP A 68 12.05 -11.24 -4.07
CA ASP A 68 11.58 -9.85 -3.96
C ASP A 68 10.29 -9.58 -4.74
N ALA A 69 10.09 -10.25 -5.88
CA ALA A 69 8.82 -10.14 -6.61
C ALA A 69 7.68 -10.78 -5.82
N ALA A 70 7.95 -11.91 -5.17
CA ALA A 70 6.99 -12.59 -4.29
C ALA A 70 6.65 -11.73 -3.07
N SER A 71 7.64 -11.11 -2.42
CA SER A 71 7.41 -10.26 -1.25
C SER A 71 6.60 -9.01 -1.62
N LEU A 72 6.91 -8.38 -2.75
CA LEU A 72 6.16 -7.23 -3.26
C LEU A 72 4.73 -7.59 -3.65
N LEU A 73 4.49 -8.78 -4.22
CA LEU A 73 3.13 -9.23 -4.54
C LEU A 73 2.32 -9.48 -3.27
N LEU A 74 2.91 -10.15 -2.27
CA LEU A 74 2.30 -10.35 -0.96
C LEU A 74 1.97 -9.01 -0.28
N LEU A 75 2.91 -8.06 -0.34
CA LEU A 75 2.73 -6.71 0.17
C LEU A 75 1.56 -6.00 -0.51
N THR A 76 1.52 -6.03 -1.85
CA THR A 76 0.47 -5.36 -2.63
C THR A 76 -0.92 -5.88 -2.24
N VAL A 77 -1.05 -7.19 -2.00
CA VAL A 77 -2.30 -7.80 -1.52
C VAL A 77 -2.65 -7.31 -0.11
N ALA A 78 -1.67 -7.28 0.80
CA ALA A 78 -1.87 -6.79 2.16
C ALA A 78 -2.26 -5.30 2.20
N GLU A 79 -1.61 -4.45 1.40
CA GLU A 79 -1.93 -3.04 1.26
C GLU A 79 -3.32 -2.83 0.64
N ALA A 80 -3.69 -3.61 -0.38
CA ALA A 80 -5.03 -3.53 -0.95
C ALA A 80 -6.11 -3.81 0.11
N ILE A 81 -5.89 -4.80 0.99
CA ILE A 81 -6.78 -5.09 2.11
C ILE A 81 -6.80 -3.91 3.10
N LEU A 82 -5.63 -3.38 3.47
CA LEU A 82 -5.53 -2.29 4.44
C LEU A 82 -6.20 -1.02 3.94
N TYR A 83 -5.97 -0.62 2.68
CA TYR A 83 -6.65 0.53 2.08
C TYR A 83 -8.16 0.32 1.95
N TYR A 84 -8.59 -0.90 1.61
CA TYR A 84 -10.00 -1.23 1.58
C TYR A 84 -10.65 -1.05 2.96
N PHE A 85 -9.99 -1.46 4.04
CA PHE A 85 -10.47 -1.22 5.41
C PHE A 85 -10.43 0.28 5.78
N TYR A 86 -9.33 0.97 5.50
CA TYR A 86 -9.15 2.39 5.83
C TYR A 86 -10.22 3.28 5.18
N PHE A 87 -10.44 3.16 3.87
CA PHE A 87 -11.48 3.93 3.18
C PHE A 87 -12.91 3.51 3.57
N LYS A 88 -13.09 2.27 4.04
CA LYS A 88 -14.40 1.79 4.50
C LYS A 88 -14.77 2.37 5.86
N ASP A 89 -13.80 2.60 6.74
CA ASP A 89 -14.03 3.26 8.02
C ASP A 89 -14.30 4.76 7.87
N GLU A 90 -13.61 5.46 6.95
CA GLU A 90 -13.94 6.86 6.65
C GLU A 90 -15.38 7.04 6.16
N LYS A 91 -15.87 6.10 5.35
CA LYS A 91 -17.26 6.12 4.88
C LYS A 91 -18.27 5.94 6.03
N LYS A 92 -17.86 5.24 7.09
CA LYS A 92 -18.69 4.94 8.25
C LYS A 92 -18.74 6.13 9.23
N GLU A 93 -17.63 6.82 9.42
CA GLU A 93 -17.57 8.03 10.26
C GLU A 93 -18.36 9.20 9.65
N ALA A 94 -18.22 9.46 8.35
CA ALA A 94 -18.97 10.50 7.65
C ALA A 94 -20.50 10.32 7.70
N THR A 95 -20.97 9.07 7.79
CA THR A 95 -22.41 8.77 7.89
C THR A 95 -22.94 8.94 9.32
N THR A 96 -22.09 8.82 10.33
CA THR A 96 -22.52 8.86 11.74
C THR A 96 -22.66 10.31 12.23
N GLU A 97 -21.83 11.24 11.76
CA GLU A 97 -21.98 12.67 12.05
C GLU A 97 -23.19 13.32 11.35
N SER A 98 -23.55 12.86 10.14
CA SER A 98 -24.71 13.38 9.40
C SER A 98 -26.06 12.95 9.97
N VAL A 99 -26.11 11.92 10.82
CA VAL A 99 -27.36 11.46 11.49
C VAL A 99 -27.44 11.97 12.94
N ALA A 100 -26.34 12.51 13.47
CA ALA A 100 -26.26 13.10 14.80
C ALA A 100 -26.47 14.63 14.82
N THR A 101 -26.74 15.25 13.66
CA THR A 101 -27.07 16.69 13.52
C THR A 101 -28.53 16.92 13.16
#